data_AF-A0A352IUE5-F1
#
_entry.id   AF-A0A352IUE5-F1
#
_cell.length_a   1.000
_cell.length_b   1.000
_cell.length_c   1.000
_cell.angle_alpha   90.00
_cell.angle_beta   90.00
_cell.angle_gamma   90.00
#
_symmetry.space_group_name_H-M   'P 1'
#
loop_
_entity.id
_entity.type
_entity.pdbx_description
1 polymer ?
#
loop_
_entity_poly.entity_id
_entity_poly.type
_entity_poly.pdbx_seq_one_letter_code
_entity_poly.pdbx_strand_id
1 'polypeptide(L)'
;DVLGYLVQLLSGKPFDEYLREHIFEPLDMTDTGFHVRDDQLDRFAACYQYQTGDQFTLQDDPETSPFRRKPQFMSGGGGLVSTIDDYFHFAQALCQGGEFRGRRIIGRKTLEFMCRNHLPNNQDLPGLSVGAFSETPFAGTGFGLGFSVKTDVAKSQTNGSVGEYGWGGLASTNFFVDPVEELVMIFMTQLIPSSTYPIRQELRAIVNGALL
;
A
#
# COMPACT_ATOMS: atom_id res chain seq x y z
N ASP A 1 3.59 -0.08 13.28
CA ASP A 1 4.46 0.63 14.27
C ASP A 1 5.49 -0.25 14.94
N VAL A 2 5.08 -1.26 15.70
CA VAL A 2 6.03 -2.11 16.46
C VAL A 2 7.13 -2.71 15.58
N LEU A 3 6.80 -3.21 14.39
CA LEU A 3 7.79 -3.73 13.44
C LEU A 3 8.79 -2.65 12.98
N GLY A 4 8.34 -1.41 12.74
CA GLY A 4 9.23 -0.31 12.40
C GLY A 4 10.20 0.03 13.52
N TYR A 5 9.73 0.01 14.77
CA TYR A 5 10.59 0.16 15.95
C TYR A 5 11.60 -0.99 16.07
N LEU A 6 11.20 -2.24 15.80
CA LEU A 6 12.11 -3.38 15.81
C LEU A 6 13.18 -3.25 14.71
N VAL A 7 12.84 -2.77 13.52
CA VAL A 7 13.82 -2.47 12.47
C VAL A 7 14.85 -1.46 12.97
N GLN A 8 14.42 -0.37 13.60
CA GLN A 8 15.32 0.62 14.18
C GLN A 8 16.24 0.01 15.24
N LEU A 9 15.68 -0.75 16.19
CA LEU A 9 16.44 -1.36 17.28
C LEU A 9 17.48 -2.37 16.77
N LEU A 10 17.08 -3.23 15.83
CA LEU A 10 17.92 -4.33 15.33
C LEU A 10 18.98 -3.85 14.33
N SER A 11 18.67 -2.83 13.53
CA SER A 11 19.63 -2.25 12.58
C SER A 11 20.58 -1.23 13.23
N GLY A 12 20.22 -0.67 14.39
CA GLY A 12 20.96 0.42 15.02
C GLY A 12 20.84 1.75 14.27
N LYS A 13 19.90 1.88 13.32
CA LYS A 13 19.67 3.08 12.51
C LYS A 13 18.29 3.67 12.78
N PRO A 14 18.10 5.00 12.72
CA PRO A 14 16.78 5.60 12.65
C PRO A 14 15.93 4.94 11.55
N PHE A 15 14.64 4.70 11.82
CA PHE A 15 13.79 3.94 10.90
C PHE A 15 13.70 4.58 9.50
N ASP A 16 13.64 5.91 9.41
CA ASP A 16 13.63 6.66 8.16
C ASP A 16 14.94 6.51 7.36
N GLU A 17 16.08 6.51 8.05
CA GLU A 17 17.38 6.27 7.42
C GLU A 17 17.50 4.83 6.89
N TYR A 18 16.98 3.86 7.64
CA TYR A 18 16.93 2.46 7.19
C TYR A 18 16.11 2.32 5.91
N LEU A 19 14.90 2.90 5.86
CA LEU A 19 14.06 2.85 4.65
C LEU A 19 14.73 3.55 3.47
N ARG A 20 15.38 4.69 3.71
CA ARG A 20 16.12 5.41 2.65
C ARG A 20 17.20 4.52 2.03
N GLU A 21 18.08 3.94 2.85
CA GLU A 21 19.22 3.16 2.36
C GLU A 21 18.83 1.81 1.75
N HIS A 22 17.80 1.15 2.30
CA HIS A 22 17.46 -0.21 1.94
C HIS A 22 16.28 -0.33 0.96
N ILE A 23 15.49 0.73 0.78
CA ILE A 23 14.32 0.73 -0.10
C ILE A 23 14.35 1.92 -1.05
N PHE A 24 14.37 3.16 -0.54
CA PHE A 24 14.11 4.32 -1.38
C PHE A 24 15.25 4.60 -2.37
N GLU A 25 16.50 4.64 -1.92
CA GLU A 25 17.66 4.86 -2.81
C GLU A 25 17.88 3.71 -3.80
N PRO A 26 17.80 2.42 -3.41
CA PRO A 26 17.89 1.33 -4.37
C PRO A 26 16.81 1.37 -5.45
N LEU A 27 15.64 1.93 -5.16
CA LEU A 27 14.48 1.98 -6.06
C LEU A 27 14.27 3.35 -6.68
N ASP A 28 15.17 4.32 -6.47
CA ASP A 28 15.03 5.68 -7.01
C ASP A 28 13.69 6.34 -6.60
N MET A 29 13.32 6.21 -5.32
CA MET A 29 12.12 6.81 -4.72
C MET A 29 12.47 8.11 -3.99
N THR A 30 12.88 9.13 -4.75
CA THR A 30 13.47 10.35 -4.18
C THR A 30 12.46 11.26 -3.50
N ASP A 31 11.17 11.07 -3.75
CA ASP A 31 10.08 11.88 -3.19
C ASP A 31 9.36 11.20 -2.03
N THR A 32 9.84 10.02 -1.61
CA THR A 32 9.24 9.23 -0.54
C THR A 32 9.93 9.45 0.79
N GLY A 33 9.14 9.72 1.84
CA GLY A 33 9.64 9.93 3.19
C GLY A 33 8.55 10.21 4.21
N PHE A 34 8.93 10.57 5.42
CA PHE A 34 7.99 10.86 6.52
C PHE A 34 7.58 12.34 6.61
N HIS A 35 8.10 13.19 5.72
CA HIS A 35 7.71 14.58 5.60
C HIS A 35 7.94 15.04 4.16
N VAL A 36 7.22 16.08 3.76
CA VAL A 36 7.37 16.76 2.47
C VAL A 36 8.48 17.79 2.62
N ARG A 37 9.43 17.79 1.69
CA ARG A 37 10.50 18.78 1.68
C ARG A 37 9.99 20.12 1.16
N ASP A 38 10.66 21.20 1.57
CA ASP A 38 10.26 22.56 1.20
C ASP A 38 10.19 22.79 -0.32
N ASP A 39 11.06 22.11 -1.09
CA ASP A 39 11.14 22.17 -2.56
C ASP A 39 10.03 21.39 -3.29
N GLN A 40 9.14 20.70 -2.57
CA GLN A 40 8.07 19.87 -3.14
C GLN A 40 6.66 20.29 -2.70
N LEU A 41 6.56 21.32 -1.86
CA LEU A 41 5.31 21.72 -1.22
C LEU A 41 4.24 22.19 -2.22
N ASP A 42 4.65 22.70 -3.38
CA ASP A 42 3.77 23.14 -4.47
C ASP A 42 2.97 21.99 -5.10
N ARG A 43 3.44 20.75 -4.92
CA ARG A 43 2.81 19.53 -5.45
C ARG A 43 2.12 18.70 -4.36
N PHE A 44 2.15 19.15 -3.11
CA PHE A 44 1.58 18.39 -2.01
C PHE A 44 0.05 18.50 -2.03
N ALA A 45 -0.62 17.35 -2.15
CA ALA A 45 -2.06 17.29 -2.34
C ALA A 45 -2.82 17.52 -1.02
N ALA A 46 -3.93 18.25 -1.11
CA ALA A 46 -4.89 18.37 -0.01
C ALA A 46 -5.61 17.03 0.22
N CYS A 47 -5.89 16.71 1.48
CA CYS A 47 -6.70 15.56 1.84
C CYS A 47 -8.09 15.98 2.30
N TYR A 48 -9.10 15.29 1.77
CA TYR A 48 -10.50 15.57 2.05
C TYR A 48 -11.14 14.43 2.81
N GLN A 49 -12.13 14.77 3.64
CA GLN A 49 -13.00 13.80 4.29
C GLN A 49 -14.41 13.93 3.72
N TYR A 50 -14.96 12.80 3.27
CA TYR A 50 -16.34 12.68 2.83
C TYR A 50 -17.30 12.88 4.01
N GLN A 51 -18.40 13.56 3.71
CA GLN A 51 -19.52 13.80 4.61
C GLN A 51 -20.81 13.32 3.93
N THR A 52 -21.78 12.89 4.74
CA THR A 52 -23.09 12.46 4.24
C THR A 52 -23.73 13.53 3.33
N GLY A 53 -24.28 13.10 2.20
CA GLY A 53 -24.90 14.02 1.22
C GLY A 53 -23.94 14.55 0.16
N ASP A 54 -22.87 13.80 -0.14
CA ASP A 54 -21.88 14.14 -1.17
C ASP A 54 -21.19 15.50 -0.93
N GLN A 55 -20.84 15.73 0.34
CA GLN A 55 -20.12 16.92 0.79
C GLN A 55 -18.71 16.54 1.23
N PHE A 56 -17.79 17.50 1.20
CA PHE A 56 -16.39 17.27 1.53
C PHE A 56 -15.87 18.35 2.47
N THR A 57 -15.10 17.94 3.47
CA THR A 57 -14.36 18.84 4.36
C THR A 57 -12.87 18.69 4.13
N LEU A 58 -12.14 19.81 4.12
CA LEU A 58 -10.67 19.79 4.08
C LEU A 58 -10.14 19.19 5.39
N GLN A 59 -9.54 18.00 5.32
CA GLN A 59 -9.02 17.26 6.45
C GLN A 59 -7.54 17.56 6.69
N ASP A 60 -6.75 17.63 5.61
CA ASP A 60 -5.36 18.07 5.65
C ASP A 60 -5.13 19.14 4.60
N ASP A 61 -4.75 20.33 5.07
CA ASP A 61 -4.42 21.47 4.24
C ASP A 61 -2.91 21.47 3.96
N PRO A 62 -2.47 21.40 2.69
CA PRO A 62 -1.05 21.39 2.33
C PRO A 62 -0.23 22.56 2.90
N GLU A 63 -0.86 23.72 3.15
CA GLU A 63 -0.19 24.89 3.69
C GLU A 63 0.16 24.75 5.17
N THR A 64 -0.68 24.03 5.93
CA THR A 64 -0.55 23.90 7.39
C THR A 64 -0.29 22.46 7.86
N SER A 65 -0.19 21.52 6.94
CA SER A 65 -0.09 20.09 7.22
C SER A 65 1.05 19.75 8.16
N PRO A 66 0.84 18.79 9.09
CA PRO A 66 1.91 18.25 9.92
C PRO A 66 3.02 17.58 9.09
N PHE A 67 2.73 17.12 7.87
CA PHE A 67 3.72 16.51 6.98
C PHE A 67 4.77 17.49 6.46
N ARG A 68 4.62 18.81 6.67
CA ARG A 68 5.66 19.80 6.36
C ARG A 68 6.86 19.75 7.33
N ARG A 69 6.79 18.93 8.38
CA ARG A 69 7.84 18.80 9.40
C ARG A 69 8.16 17.34 9.64
N LYS A 70 9.44 17.04 9.87
CA LYS A 70 9.88 15.70 10.27
C LYS A 70 9.18 15.29 11.58
N PRO A 71 8.42 14.18 11.61
CA PRO A 71 7.75 13.75 12.82
C PRO A 71 8.75 13.22 13.84
N GLN A 72 8.39 13.30 15.13
CA GLN A 72 9.21 12.74 16.22
C GLN A 72 9.22 11.21 16.23
N PHE A 73 8.16 10.60 15.71
CA PHE A 73 7.99 9.16 15.65
C PHE A 73 7.68 8.73 14.22
N MET A 74 8.55 7.89 13.65
CA MET A 74 8.39 7.30 12.33
C MET A 74 7.49 6.08 12.44
N SER A 75 6.21 6.25 12.11
CA SER A 75 5.23 5.17 12.19
C SER A 75 5.46 4.15 11.07
N GLY A 76 5.64 2.87 11.44
CA GLY A 76 5.74 1.78 10.48
C GLY A 76 4.38 1.33 9.91
N GLY A 77 3.27 1.83 10.45
CA GLY A 77 1.92 1.52 9.99
C GLY A 77 1.29 2.58 9.08
N GLY A 78 1.81 3.81 9.09
CA GLY A 78 1.35 4.93 8.27
C GLY A 78 2.28 6.13 8.41
N GLY A 79 2.07 7.17 7.61
CA GLY A 79 2.83 8.43 7.73
C GLY A 79 3.97 8.61 6.72
N LEU A 80 4.10 7.72 5.73
CA LEU A 80 4.86 8.05 4.53
C LEU A 80 4.04 8.96 3.61
N VAL A 81 4.70 9.97 3.06
CA VAL A 81 4.30 10.70 1.85
C VAL A 81 5.13 10.17 0.68
N SER A 82 4.53 10.10 -0.50
CA SER A 82 5.14 9.53 -1.71
C SER A 82 4.42 10.05 -2.96
N THR A 83 4.92 9.70 -4.13
CA THR A 83 4.33 10.02 -5.44
C THR A 83 3.89 8.73 -6.15
N ILE A 84 3.08 8.87 -7.19
CA ILE A 84 2.72 7.71 -8.03
C ILE A 84 3.95 7.10 -8.70
N ASP A 85 4.93 7.92 -9.09
CA ASP A 85 6.17 7.48 -9.76
C ASP A 85 7.07 6.68 -8.82
N ASP A 86 7.31 7.19 -7.61
CA ASP A 86 8.07 6.47 -6.58
C ASP A 86 7.40 5.16 -6.20
N TYR A 87 6.07 5.20 -5.97
CA TYR A 87 5.33 4.00 -5.60
C TYR A 87 5.27 2.99 -6.75
N PHE A 88 5.35 3.45 -8.01
CA PHE A 88 5.51 2.59 -9.18
C PHE A 88 6.84 1.83 -9.16
N HIS A 89 7.96 2.48 -8.81
CA HIS A 89 9.23 1.77 -8.66
C HIS A 89 9.15 0.66 -7.59
N PHE A 90 8.48 0.94 -6.47
CA PHE A 90 8.22 -0.07 -5.43
C PHE A 90 7.33 -1.21 -5.92
N ALA A 91 6.17 -0.92 -6.49
CA ALA A 91 5.26 -1.94 -6.98
C ALA A 91 5.90 -2.79 -8.10
N GLN A 92 6.64 -2.16 -9.01
CA GLN A 92 7.36 -2.83 -10.07
C GLN A 92 8.47 -3.73 -9.51
N ALA A 93 9.20 -3.29 -8.47
CA ALA A 93 10.18 -4.12 -7.79
C ALA A 93 9.54 -5.40 -7.24
N LEU A 94 8.38 -5.28 -6.61
CA LEU A 94 7.63 -6.43 -6.10
C LEU A 94 7.17 -7.36 -7.24
N CYS A 95 6.62 -6.82 -8.31
CA CYS A 95 6.21 -7.57 -9.50
C CYS A 95 7.40 -8.34 -10.12
N GLN A 96 8.59 -7.75 -10.12
CA GLN A 96 9.84 -8.34 -10.61
C GLN A 96 10.56 -9.20 -9.56
N GLY A 97 9.84 -9.69 -8.55
CA GLY A 97 10.40 -10.63 -7.57
C GLY A 97 11.38 -10.00 -6.58
N GLY A 98 11.21 -8.70 -6.27
CA GLY A 98 11.97 -7.94 -5.28
C GLY A 98 13.11 -7.08 -5.82
N GLU A 99 13.15 -6.81 -7.12
CA GLU A 99 14.24 -6.10 -7.79
C GLU A 99 13.70 -5.12 -8.83
N PHE A 100 14.29 -3.93 -8.93
CA PHE A 100 13.98 -2.95 -9.95
C PHE A 100 15.28 -2.44 -10.58
N ARG A 101 15.37 -2.45 -11.91
CA ARG A 101 16.56 -2.00 -12.66
C ARG A 101 17.89 -2.58 -12.14
N GLY A 102 17.90 -3.86 -11.76
CA GLY A 102 19.09 -4.56 -11.25
C GLY A 102 19.42 -4.29 -9.76
N ARG A 103 18.58 -3.52 -9.05
CA ARG A 103 18.74 -3.23 -7.61
C ARG A 103 17.71 -4.01 -6.82
N ARG A 104 18.18 -4.88 -5.93
CA ARG A 104 17.34 -5.82 -5.17
C ARG A 104 17.12 -5.32 -3.75
N ILE A 105 15.85 -5.23 -3.33
CA ILE A 105 15.45 -4.89 -1.97
C ILE A 105 15.00 -6.11 -1.16
N ILE A 106 14.59 -7.20 -1.84
CA ILE A 106 14.20 -8.44 -1.20
C ILE A 106 14.52 -9.66 -2.08
N GLY A 107 14.88 -10.78 -1.45
CA GLY A 107 15.08 -12.04 -2.16
C GLY A 107 13.79 -12.59 -2.73
N ARG A 108 13.81 -13.08 -3.98
CA ARG A 108 12.62 -13.62 -4.66
C ARG A 108 11.87 -14.67 -3.83
N LYS A 109 12.58 -15.64 -3.25
CA LYS A 109 11.96 -16.68 -2.41
C LYS A 109 11.41 -16.15 -1.09
N THR A 110 11.99 -15.07 -0.55
CA THR A 110 11.44 -14.38 0.62
C THR A 110 10.13 -13.69 0.27
N LEU A 111 10.07 -12.98 -0.87
CA LEU A 111 8.84 -12.34 -1.33
C LEU A 111 7.74 -13.37 -1.63
N GLU A 112 8.06 -14.44 -2.35
CA GLU A 112 7.11 -15.55 -2.58
C GLU A 112 6.56 -16.11 -1.27
N PHE A 113 7.40 -16.25 -0.24
CA PHE A 113 6.96 -16.70 1.08
C PHE A 113 6.07 -15.65 1.79
N MET A 114 6.42 -14.37 1.72
CA MET A 114 5.62 -13.27 2.27
C MET A 114 4.23 -13.20 1.67
N CYS A 115 4.09 -13.48 0.37
CA CYS A 115 2.82 -13.43 -0.36
C CYS A 115 2.00 -14.73 -0.27
N ARG A 116 2.32 -15.66 0.65
CA ARG A 116 1.42 -16.80 0.95
C ARG A 116 0.37 -16.39 1.97
N ASN A 117 -0.76 -17.10 1.99
CA ASN A 117 -1.70 -16.97 3.10
C ASN A 117 -1.09 -17.57 4.38
N HIS A 118 -0.85 -16.72 5.37
CA HIS A 118 -0.32 -17.10 6.68
C HIS A 118 -1.42 -17.23 7.75
N LEU A 119 -2.69 -17.08 7.37
CA LEU A 119 -3.81 -17.27 8.28
C LEU A 119 -3.98 -18.77 8.63
N PRO A 120 -4.30 -19.10 9.89
CA PRO A 120 -4.47 -20.48 10.34
C PRO A 120 -5.55 -21.21 9.53
N ASN A 121 -5.35 -22.51 9.33
CA ASN A 121 -6.28 -23.39 8.61
C ASN A 121 -6.66 -22.90 7.20
N ASN A 122 -5.82 -22.08 6.57
CA ASN A 122 -6.07 -21.45 5.28
C ASN A 122 -7.39 -20.65 5.23
N GLN A 123 -7.76 -20.03 6.35
CA GLN A 123 -8.92 -19.15 6.42
C GLN A 123 -8.68 -17.88 5.60
N ASP A 124 -9.77 -17.21 5.21
CA ASP A 124 -9.74 -15.84 4.69
C ASP A 124 -9.98 -14.83 5.82
N LEU A 125 -9.72 -13.56 5.53
CA LEU A 125 -9.85 -12.46 6.50
C LEU A 125 -11.22 -12.41 7.20
N PRO A 126 -12.37 -12.59 6.52
CA PRO A 126 -13.67 -12.65 7.19
C PRO A 126 -13.80 -13.79 8.21
N GLY A 127 -13.11 -14.92 8.01
CA GLY A 127 -13.13 -16.05 8.94
C GLY A 127 -12.42 -15.79 10.27
N LEU A 128 -11.62 -14.72 10.36
CA LEU A 128 -10.84 -14.34 11.55
C LEU A 128 -11.13 -12.92 12.05
N SER A 129 -11.80 -12.10 11.25
CA SER A 129 -12.12 -10.72 11.61
C SER A 129 -13.12 -10.68 12.77
N VAL A 130 -12.73 -10.01 13.86
CA VAL A 130 -13.63 -9.67 14.96
C VAL A 130 -14.15 -8.25 14.72
N GLY A 131 -15.22 -8.13 13.91
CA GLY A 131 -15.89 -6.86 13.64
C GLY A 131 -15.85 -6.40 12.18
N ALA A 132 -16.53 -5.28 11.90
CA ALA A 132 -16.82 -4.75 10.58
C ALA A 132 -15.77 -3.73 10.04
N PHE A 133 -14.50 -3.85 10.43
CA PHE A 133 -13.43 -2.94 9.97
C PHE A 133 -12.91 -3.24 8.56
N SER A 134 -13.77 -3.79 7.72
CA SER A 134 -13.44 -4.29 6.40
C SER A 134 -14.22 -3.51 5.36
N GLU A 135 -13.62 -2.43 4.87
CA GLU A 135 -14.19 -1.54 3.84
C GLU A 135 -14.39 -2.24 2.47
N THR A 136 -13.78 -3.40 2.27
CA THR A 136 -13.88 -4.23 1.07
C THR A 136 -14.32 -5.63 1.47
N PRO A 137 -15.18 -6.34 0.72
CA PRO A 137 -15.42 -7.76 0.94
C PRO A 137 -14.11 -8.54 0.75
N PHE A 138 -13.45 -8.92 1.86
CA PHE A 138 -12.24 -9.75 1.84
C PHE A 138 -12.53 -11.26 1.75
N ALA A 139 -13.74 -11.63 1.34
CA ALA A 139 -14.06 -13.02 1.07
C ALA A 139 -13.09 -13.55 -0.01
N GLY A 140 -12.54 -14.75 0.18
CA GLY A 140 -11.52 -15.29 -0.73
C GLY A 140 -10.19 -14.53 -0.72
N THR A 141 -9.94 -13.71 0.30
CA THR A 141 -8.68 -12.98 0.51
C THR A 141 -8.07 -13.38 1.86
N GLY A 142 -6.90 -14.00 1.81
CA GLY A 142 -6.06 -14.27 2.98
C GLY A 142 -5.17 -13.09 3.35
N PHE A 143 -4.26 -13.31 4.29
CA PHE A 143 -3.27 -12.31 4.69
C PHE A 143 -1.87 -12.90 4.73
N GLY A 144 -0.96 -12.26 4.02
CA GLY A 144 0.46 -12.58 4.00
C GLY A 144 1.25 -11.79 5.03
N LEU A 145 2.56 -11.78 4.89
CA LEU A 145 3.45 -10.94 5.70
C LEU A 145 3.53 -9.56 5.07
N GLY A 146 2.52 -8.73 5.36
CA GLY A 146 2.46 -7.31 4.94
C GLY A 146 1.42 -6.99 3.86
N PHE A 147 0.81 -7.99 3.24
CA PHE A 147 -0.16 -7.80 2.16
C PHE A 147 -1.42 -8.62 2.35
N SER A 148 -2.55 -8.13 1.84
CA SER A 148 -3.68 -9.00 1.50
C SER A 148 -3.27 -9.89 0.32
N VAL A 149 -3.78 -11.13 0.28
CA VAL A 149 -3.46 -12.10 -0.79
C VAL A 149 -4.75 -12.76 -1.26
N LYS A 150 -5.05 -12.71 -2.56
CA LYS A 150 -6.21 -13.38 -3.15
C LYS A 150 -6.00 -14.89 -3.15
N THR A 151 -6.86 -15.63 -2.46
CA THR A 151 -6.77 -17.10 -2.31
C THR A 151 -7.87 -17.83 -3.05
N ASP A 152 -9.02 -17.17 -3.29
CA ASP A 152 -10.16 -17.73 -4.02
C ASP A 152 -10.85 -16.62 -4.83
N VAL A 153 -10.71 -16.68 -6.15
CA VAL A 153 -11.23 -15.67 -7.08
C VAL A 153 -12.76 -15.64 -7.06
N ALA A 154 -13.41 -16.80 -7.11
CA ALA A 154 -14.87 -16.89 -7.16
C ALA A 154 -15.51 -16.36 -5.87
N LYS A 155 -14.93 -16.73 -4.71
CA LYS A 155 -15.39 -16.24 -3.41
C LYS A 155 -15.16 -14.73 -3.25
N SER A 156 -14.12 -14.18 -3.87
CA SER A 156 -13.82 -12.74 -3.85
C SER A 156 -14.69 -11.87 -4.76
N GLN A 157 -15.52 -12.49 -5.61
CA GLN A 157 -16.44 -11.81 -6.54
C GLN A 157 -15.78 -10.72 -7.41
N THR A 158 -14.47 -10.81 -7.62
CA THR A 158 -13.68 -9.86 -8.40
C THR A 158 -12.69 -10.63 -9.25
N ASN A 159 -12.69 -10.35 -10.55
CA ASN A 159 -11.73 -10.92 -11.50
C ASN A 159 -10.28 -10.59 -11.07
N GLY A 160 -9.36 -11.46 -11.45
CA GLY A 160 -7.94 -11.41 -11.09
C GLY A 160 -7.41 -12.81 -10.81
N SER A 161 -6.17 -12.89 -10.35
CA SER A 161 -5.48 -14.18 -10.17
C SER A 161 -5.37 -14.62 -8.71
N VAL A 162 -5.35 -15.94 -8.47
CA VAL A 162 -4.91 -16.48 -7.18
C VAL A 162 -3.44 -16.09 -6.99
N GLY A 163 -3.13 -15.52 -5.83
CA GLY A 163 -1.81 -14.98 -5.52
C GLY A 163 -1.63 -13.50 -5.83
N GLU A 164 -2.62 -12.80 -6.42
CA GLU A 164 -2.62 -11.33 -6.45
C GLU A 164 -2.50 -10.80 -5.01
N TYR A 165 -1.61 -9.83 -4.79
CA TYR A 165 -1.39 -9.27 -3.46
C TYR A 165 -1.29 -7.75 -3.50
N GLY A 166 -1.64 -7.12 -2.40
CA GLY A 166 -1.64 -5.66 -2.30
C GLY A 166 -2.19 -5.15 -1.00
N TRP A 167 -2.34 -3.83 -0.92
CA TRP A 167 -2.92 -3.14 0.23
C TRP A 167 -3.50 -1.78 -0.16
N GLY A 168 -4.28 -1.21 0.75
CA GLY A 168 -4.88 0.12 0.59
C GLY A 168 -4.53 1.05 1.74
N GLY A 169 -4.56 2.35 1.47
CA GLY A 169 -4.42 3.40 2.47
C GLY A 169 -5.77 4.00 2.87
N LEU A 170 -5.78 4.67 4.02
CA LEU A 170 -6.96 5.34 4.59
C LEU A 170 -7.56 6.40 3.65
N ALA A 171 -6.70 7.12 2.92
CA ALA A 171 -7.08 8.18 2.00
C ALA A 171 -7.48 7.66 0.61
N SER A 172 -8.08 6.47 0.55
CA SER A 172 -8.52 5.78 -0.68
C SER A 172 -7.41 5.42 -1.68
N THR A 173 -6.13 5.53 -1.30
CA THR A 173 -5.03 4.99 -2.11
C THR A 173 -5.10 3.47 -2.14
N ASN A 174 -4.70 2.86 -3.24
CA ASN A 174 -4.72 1.41 -3.39
C ASN A 174 -3.67 0.95 -4.39
N PHE A 175 -3.05 -0.20 -4.14
CA PHE A 175 -2.26 -0.88 -5.15
C PHE A 175 -2.47 -2.40 -5.09
N PHE A 176 -2.19 -3.07 -6.19
CA PHE A 176 -2.00 -4.51 -6.20
C PHE A 176 -0.95 -4.91 -7.24
N VAL A 177 -0.39 -6.09 -7.03
CA VAL A 177 0.50 -6.80 -7.94
C VAL A 177 -0.17 -8.11 -8.30
N ASP A 178 -0.35 -8.37 -9.58
CA ASP A 178 -0.72 -9.67 -10.10
C ASP A 178 0.51 -10.32 -10.74
N PRO A 179 1.16 -11.29 -10.07
CA PRO A 179 2.36 -11.94 -10.60
C PRO A 179 2.05 -12.94 -11.73
N VAL A 180 0.79 -13.33 -11.93
CA VAL A 180 0.40 -14.21 -13.04
C VAL A 180 0.32 -13.42 -14.33
N GLU A 181 -0.23 -12.21 -14.26
CA GLU A 181 -0.39 -11.30 -15.40
C GLU A 181 0.79 -10.32 -15.57
N GLU A 182 1.84 -10.45 -14.73
CA GLU A 182 2.99 -9.53 -14.67
C GLU A 182 2.57 -8.05 -14.59
N LEU A 183 1.52 -7.78 -13.79
CA LEU A 183 0.81 -6.51 -13.77
C LEU A 183 0.90 -5.83 -12.41
N VAL A 184 0.99 -4.50 -12.43
CA VAL A 184 0.82 -3.64 -11.25
C VAL A 184 -0.29 -2.63 -11.52
N MET A 185 -1.12 -2.40 -10.50
CA MET A 185 -2.10 -1.31 -10.50
C MET A 185 -1.82 -0.41 -9.32
N ILE A 186 -1.76 0.89 -9.55
CA ILE A 186 -1.60 1.90 -8.52
C ILE A 186 -2.67 2.96 -8.73
N PHE A 187 -3.37 3.29 -7.65
CA PHE A 187 -4.37 4.34 -7.61
C PHE A 187 -4.08 5.25 -6.43
N MET A 188 -3.85 6.53 -6.72
CA MET A 188 -3.56 7.57 -5.73
C MET A 188 -4.68 8.61 -5.74
N THR A 189 -5.27 8.84 -4.58
CA THR A 189 -6.20 9.94 -4.30
C THR A 189 -6.00 10.36 -2.85
N GLN A 190 -6.72 11.39 -2.39
CA GLN A 190 -6.68 11.88 -1.02
C GLN A 190 -8.09 12.11 -0.48
N LEU A 191 -8.85 11.01 -0.33
CA LEU A 191 -10.22 11.01 0.17
C LEU A 191 -10.42 9.99 1.27
N ILE A 192 -10.93 10.44 2.42
CA ILE A 192 -11.21 9.62 3.61
C ILE A 192 -12.72 9.52 3.84
N PRO A 193 -13.25 8.36 4.30
CA PRO A 193 -12.56 7.08 4.41
C PRO A 193 -12.45 6.36 3.07
N SER A 194 -11.61 5.33 3.01
CA SER A 194 -11.42 4.48 1.82
C SER A 194 -12.62 3.61 1.46
N SER A 195 -13.65 3.58 2.31
CA SER A 195 -14.96 2.95 2.09
C SER A 195 -15.97 3.82 1.35
N THR A 196 -15.66 5.11 1.09
CA THR A 196 -16.62 6.05 0.49
C THR A 196 -17.15 5.56 -0.86
N TYR A 197 -16.26 5.04 -1.71
CA TYR A 197 -16.59 4.51 -3.03
C TYR A 197 -15.98 3.12 -3.20
N PRO A 198 -16.60 2.20 -3.97
CA PRO A 198 -16.11 0.83 -4.17
C PRO A 198 -14.92 0.73 -5.14
N ILE A 199 -14.03 1.73 -5.15
CA ILE A 199 -12.93 1.93 -6.11
C ILE A 199 -12.07 0.67 -6.26
N ARG A 200 -11.76 -0.03 -5.15
CA ARG A 200 -10.88 -1.21 -5.17
C ARG A 200 -11.44 -2.39 -5.98
N GLN A 201 -12.76 -2.56 -6.02
CA GLN A 201 -13.40 -3.63 -6.79
C GLN A 201 -13.60 -3.20 -8.24
N GLU A 202 -14.03 -1.95 -8.45
CA GLU A 202 -14.24 -1.39 -9.79
C GLU A 202 -12.95 -1.36 -10.59
N LEU A 203 -11.83 -0.90 -9.99
CA LEU A 203 -10.52 -0.90 -10.66
C LEU A 203 -10.08 -2.31 -11.05
N ARG A 204 -10.27 -3.31 -10.20
CA ARG A 204 -9.96 -4.71 -10.56
C ARG A 204 -10.80 -5.20 -11.72
N ALA A 205 -12.10 -4.91 -11.70
CA ALA A 205 -13.00 -5.32 -12.78
C ALA A 205 -12.62 -4.67 -14.12
N ILE A 206 -12.31 -3.37 -14.10
CA ILE A 206 -11.92 -2.60 -15.30
C ILE A 206 -10.57 -3.08 -15.83
N VAL A 207 -9.55 -3.18 -14.97
CA VAL A 207 -8.18 -3.56 -15.38
C VAL A 207 -8.16 -4.99 -15.90
N ASN A 208 -8.67 -5.96 -15.13
CA ASN A 208 -8.68 -7.36 -15.56
C ASN A 208 -9.61 -7.60 -16.76
N GLY A 209 -10.69 -6.84 -16.88
CA GLY A 209 -11.58 -6.91 -18.06
C GLY A 209 -10.96 -6.37 -19.35
N ALA A 210 -9.85 -5.62 -19.25
CA ALA A 210 -9.13 -5.07 -20.39
C ALA A 210 -7.95 -5.95 -20.85
N LEU A 211 -7.61 -7.01 -20.11
CA LEU A 211 -6.61 -8.00 -20.51
C LEU A 211 -7.17 -8.88 -21.64
N LEU A 212 -6.36 -9.14 -22.67
CA LEU A 212 -6.74 -9.88 -23.89
C LEU A 212 -6.22 -11.31 -23.90
#